data_AF-A0A9D4AJ33-F1
#
_entry.id   AF-A0A9D4AJ33-F1
#
_cell.length_a   1.000
_cell.length_b   1.000
_cell.length_c   1.000
_cell.angle_alpha   90.00
_cell.angle_beta   90.00
_cell.angle_gamma   90.00
#
_symmetry.space_group_name_H-M   'P 1'
#
loop_
_entity.id
_entity.type
_entity.pdbx_description
1 polymer ?
#
loop_
_entity_poly.entity_id
_entity_poly.type
_entity_poly.pdbx_seq_one_letter_code
_entity_poly.pdbx_strand_id
1 'polypeptide(L)'
;MVHLLIHLLHEAILSGPIFYRCMYPIKRFLCKLKSYCRNKRYTEGSIAEGYLEEECMTFCSRYLEDVEKRLNRPSKNAGLTDHNLAKNYLFQSYGEPIGKVEITELEDRSWVQAHRYVLFHHDSIEPLCK
;
A
#
# COMPACT_ATOMS: atom_id res chain seq x y z
N MET A 1 1.31 -9.29 -29.81
CA MET A 1 1.17 -8.58 -28.53
C MET A 1 1.24 -9.51 -27.29
N VAL A 2 1.18 -10.84 -27.42
CA VAL A 2 1.13 -11.79 -26.27
C VAL A 2 2.52 -12.06 -25.66
N HIS A 3 3.59 -11.99 -26.46
CA HIS A 3 4.95 -12.28 -25.99
C HIS A 3 5.52 -11.24 -25.02
N LEU A 4 5.04 -9.99 -25.07
CA LEU A 4 5.57 -8.91 -24.23
C LEU A 4 5.33 -9.16 -22.74
N LEU A 5 4.15 -9.69 -22.38
CA LEU A 5 3.81 -10.03 -20.99
C LEU A 5 4.67 -11.18 -20.47
N ILE A 6 4.94 -12.20 -21.30
CA ILE A 6 5.77 -13.35 -20.94
C ILE A 6 7.22 -12.93 -20.70
N HIS A 7 7.76 -12.06 -21.55
CA HIS A 7 9.13 -11.54 -21.40
C HIS A 7 9.28 -10.66 -20.16
N LEU A 8 8.32 -9.77 -19.88
CA LEU A 8 8.33 -8.94 -18.67
C LEU A 8 8.32 -9.76 -17.38
N LEU A 9 7.53 -10.84 -17.34
CA LEU A 9 7.41 -11.69 -16.16
C LEU A 9 8.69 -12.49 -15.94
N HIS A 10 9.30 -12.99 -17.01
CA HIS A 10 10.58 -13.68 -16.95
C HIS A 10 11.71 -12.72 -16.54
N GLU A 11 11.75 -11.50 -17.09
CA GLU A 11 12.69 -10.47 -16.68
C GLU A 11 12.51 -10.08 -15.21
N ALA A 12 11.28 -9.98 -14.72
CA ALA A 12 11.00 -9.68 -13.30
C ALA A 12 11.46 -10.81 -12.37
N ILE A 13 11.27 -12.07 -12.77
CA ILE A 13 11.74 -13.25 -12.03
C ILE A 13 13.28 -13.27 -11.98
N LEU A 14 13.95 -13.06 -13.12
CA LEU A 14 15.42 -13.06 -13.21
C LEU A 14 16.06 -11.86 -12.52
N SER A 15 15.40 -10.71 -12.55
CA SER A 15 15.95 -9.45 -12.05
C SER A 15 15.86 -9.28 -10.54
N GLY A 16 15.15 -10.17 -9.83
CA GLY A 16 14.90 -10.04 -8.41
C GLY A 16 14.04 -8.81 -8.06
N PRO A 17 14.04 -8.36 -6.79
CA PRO A 17 13.18 -7.28 -6.34
C PRO A 17 13.39 -6.00 -7.16
N ILE A 18 12.34 -5.58 -7.85
CA ILE A 18 12.24 -4.39 -8.70
C ILE A 18 12.75 -3.11 -8.00
N PHE A 19 12.74 -3.10 -6.66
CA PHE A 19 13.20 -1.99 -5.82
C PHE A 19 14.60 -1.46 -6.17
N TYR A 20 15.57 -2.30 -6.51
CA TYR A 20 16.94 -1.84 -6.81
C TYR A 20 17.15 -1.41 -8.26
N ARG A 21 16.29 -1.85 -9.20
CA ARG A 21 16.35 -1.45 -10.62
C ARG A 21 15.46 -0.25 -10.94
N CYS A 22 14.44 -0.01 -10.12
CA CYS A 22 13.59 1.14 -10.28
C CYS A 22 14.23 2.39 -9.68
N MET A 23 14.22 3.48 -10.44
CA MET A 23 14.61 4.80 -9.96
C MET A 23 13.62 5.39 -8.93
N TYR A 24 12.53 4.67 -8.62
CA TYR A 24 11.45 5.13 -7.76
C TYR A 24 11.89 5.42 -6.31
N PRO A 25 12.63 4.54 -5.60
CA PRO A 25 13.08 4.83 -4.23
C PRO A 25 14.01 6.05 -4.19
N ILE A 26 14.94 6.16 -5.15
CA ILE A 26 15.86 7.29 -5.28
C ILE A 26 15.09 8.60 -5.51
N LYS A 27 14.15 8.61 -6.48
CA LYS A 27 13.31 9.78 -6.75
C LYS A 27 12.48 10.19 -5.53
N ARG A 28 11.92 9.22 -4.79
CA ARG A 28 11.14 9.46 -3.58
C ARG A 28 12.00 10.09 -2.48
N PHE A 29 13.23 9.59 -2.29
CA PHE A 29 14.17 10.16 -1.34
C PHE A 29 14.57 11.60 -1.71
N LEU A 30 14.93 11.85 -2.97
CA LEU A 30 15.25 13.19 -3.45
C LEU A 30 14.07 14.16 -3.33
N CYS A 31 12.84 13.69 -3.56
CA CYS A 31 11.64 14.48 -3.35
C CYS A 31 11.49 14.91 -1.88
N LYS A 32 11.79 14.00 -0.94
CA LYS A 32 11.81 14.31 0.50
C LYS A 32 12.88 15.36 0.81
N LEU A 33 14.12 15.17 0.37
CA LEU A 33 15.20 16.16 0.58
C LEU A 33 14.87 17.53 -0.02
N LYS A 34 14.21 17.57 -1.18
CA LYS A 34 13.77 18.82 -1.79
C LYS A 34 12.80 19.61 -0.90
N SER A 35 11.99 18.93 -0.09
CA SER A 35 11.11 19.60 0.88
C SER A 35 11.86 20.28 2.03
N TYR A 36 13.11 19.87 2.31
CA TYR A 36 13.96 20.50 3.32
C TYR A 36 14.71 21.74 2.84
N CYS A 37 14.81 21.95 1.52
CA CYS A 37 15.46 23.12 0.93
C CYS A 37 14.62 24.41 1.06
N ARG A 38 14.30 24.85 2.28
CA ARG A 38 13.63 26.12 2.57
C ARG A 38 14.51 27.34 2.24
N ASN A 39 15.82 27.24 2.50
CA ASN A 39 16.79 28.29 2.16
C ASN A 39 17.60 27.94 0.91
N LYS A 40 17.33 28.62 -0.21
CA LYS A 40 18.04 28.40 -1.48
C LYS A 40 19.48 28.91 -1.46
N ARG A 41 19.85 29.83 -0.55
CA ARG A 41 21.21 30.38 -0.45
C ARG A 41 22.18 29.39 0.19
N TYR A 42 21.67 28.54 1.08
CA TYR A 42 22.43 27.52 1.82
C TYR A 42 21.66 26.20 1.82
N THR A 43 21.64 25.53 0.66
CA THR A 43 20.83 24.32 0.46
C THR A 43 21.23 23.17 1.36
N GLU A 44 22.53 22.94 1.55
CA GLU A 44 23.04 21.86 2.40
C GLU A 44 22.67 22.07 3.87
N GLY A 45 22.87 23.30 4.37
CA GLY A 45 22.47 23.67 5.74
C GLY A 45 20.96 23.54 5.95
N SER A 46 20.16 23.97 4.98
CA SER A 46 18.70 23.84 5.03
C SER A 46 18.24 22.38 5.05
N ILE A 47 18.92 21.49 4.30
CA ILE A 47 18.64 20.06 4.33
C ILE A 47 19.01 19.45 5.70
N ALA A 48 20.19 19.79 6.22
CA ALA A 48 20.65 19.29 7.52
C ALA A 48 19.71 19.72 8.65
N GLU A 49 19.28 20.98 8.64
CA GLU A 49 18.31 21.53 9.60
C GLU A 49 16.95 20.83 9.50
N GLY A 50 16.39 20.69 8.28
CA GLY A 50 15.12 19.99 8.09
C GLY A 50 15.16 18.51 8.47
N TYR A 51 16.30 17.85 8.26
CA TYR A 51 16.52 16.47 8.71
C TYR A 51 16.55 16.39 10.24
N LEU A 52 17.29 17.29 10.90
CA LEU A 52 17.35 17.37 12.36
C LEU A 52 15.97 17.63 12.96
N GLU A 53 15.20 18.56 12.39
CA GLU A 53 13.82 18.86 12.80
C GLU A 53 12.93 17.60 12.71
N GLU A 54 12.97 16.86 11.60
CA GLU A 54 12.18 15.63 11.42
C GLU A 54 12.57 14.54 12.44
N GLU A 55 13.87 14.32 12.68
CA GLU A 55 14.37 13.34 13.65
C GLU A 55 13.96 13.72 15.08
N CYS A 56 14.14 14.99 15.47
CA CYS A 56 13.72 15.49 16.79
C CYS A 56 12.22 15.35 16.98
N MET A 57 11.40 15.72 15.99
CA MET A 57 9.94 15.56 16.07
C MET A 57 9.54 14.09 16.14
N THR A 58 10.21 13.22 15.39
CA THR A 58 9.98 11.77 15.44
C THR A 58 10.35 11.20 16.80
N PHE A 59 11.45 11.64 17.41
CA PHE A 59 11.86 11.26 18.75
C PHE A 59 10.84 11.72 19.80
N CYS A 60 10.49 13.01 19.82
CA CYS A 60 9.49 13.57 20.73
C CYS A 60 8.13 12.86 20.60
N SER A 61 7.73 12.50 19.37
CA SER A 61 6.47 11.78 19.13
C SER A 61 6.39 10.44 19.87
N ARG A 62 7.52 9.77 20.16
CA ARG A 62 7.50 8.51 20.92
C ARG A 62 6.94 8.67 22.33
N TYR A 63 7.06 9.86 22.92
CA TYR A 63 6.62 10.17 24.27
C TYR A 63 5.20 10.76 24.34
N LEU A 64 4.55 11.04 23.20
CA LEU A 64 3.19 11.59 23.15
C LEU A 64 2.18 10.47 22.94
N GLU A 65 1.58 9.92 23.98
CA GLU A 65 0.70 8.74 23.90
C GLU A 65 -0.66 9.04 23.24
N ASP A 66 -1.26 10.18 23.54
CA ASP A 66 -2.64 10.53 23.13
C ASP A 66 -2.76 11.31 21.80
N VAL A 67 -1.70 11.33 20.99
CA VAL A 67 -1.69 12.06 19.71
C VAL A 67 -1.56 11.10 18.54
N GLU A 68 -2.35 11.31 17.49
CA GLU A 68 -2.18 10.58 16.24
C GLU A 68 -0.84 10.94 15.60
N LYS A 69 0.04 9.95 15.49
CA LYS A 69 1.41 10.10 14.98
C LYS A 69 1.58 9.32 13.70
N ARG A 70 2.53 9.74 12.87
CA ARG A 70 2.90 9.00 11.64
C ARG A 70 3.22 7.52 11.90
N LEU A 71 3.75 7.18 13.09
CA LEU A 71 4.08 5.82 13.49
C LEU A 71 2.89 5.03 14.03
N ASN A 72 1.95 5.70 14.71
CA ASN A 72 0.77 5.07 15.33
C ASN A 72 -0.45 5.09 14.42
N ARG A 73 -0.39 5.82 13.31
CA ARG A 73 -1.50 5.96 12.38
C ARG A 73 -1.85 4.59 11.79
N PRO A 74 -3.12 4.16 11.90
CA PRO A 74 -3.56 2.89 11.32
C PRO A 74 -3.24 2.85 9.83
N SER A 75 -2.93 1.66 9.33
CA SER A 75 -2.72 1.48 7.89
C SER A 75 -3.94 2.00 7.12
N LYS A 76 -3.77 2.49 5.90
CA LYS A 76 -4.94 2.88 5.06
C LYS A 76 -5.83 1.69 4.67
N ASN A 77 -5.39 0.48 5.00
CA ASN A 77 -6.14 -0.76 4.87
C ASN A 77 -6.50 -1.33 6.26
N ALA A 78 -6.51 -0.51 7.33
CA ALA A 78 -6.69 -0.94 8.73
C ALA A 78 -8.11 -1.36 9.07
N GLY A 79 -8.92 -1.56 8.05
CA GLY A 79 -10.29 -1.94 8.19
C GLY A 79 -10.53 -3.18 9.05
N LEU A 80 -9.57 -4.10 9.10
CA LEU A 80 -9.61 -5.23 10.04
C LEU A 80 -9.05 -4.83 11.43
N THR A 81 -9.67 -3.85 12.08
CA THR A 81 -9.42 -3.63 13.52
C THR A 81 -10.32 -4.51 14.38
N ASP A 82 -11.45 -4.98 13.85
CA ASP A 82 -12.31 -5.96 14.51
C ASP A 82 -11.99 -7.40 14.04
N HIS A 83 -11.30 -8.15 14.91
CA HIS A 83 -10.98 -9.57 14.69
C HIS A 83 -12.22 -10.45 14.45
N ASN A 84 -13.41 -10.01 14.85
CA ASN A 84 -14.65 -10.74 14.60
C ASN A 84 -15.13 -10.59 13.15
N LEU A 85 -14.93 -9.41 12.56
CA LEU A 85 -15.27 -9.14 11.16
C LEU A 85 -14.30 -9.86 10.22
N ALA A 86 -13.01 -9.92 10.60
CA ALA A 86 -11.96 -10.66 9.88
C ALA A 86 -12.32 -12.14 9.62
N LYS A 87 -13.04 -12.78 10.55
CA LYS A 87 -13.50 -14.17 10.41
C LYS A 87 -14.62 -14.34 9.38
N ASN A 88 -15.41 -13.29 9.15
CA ASN A 88 -16.55 -13.32 8.23
C ASN A 88 -16.12 -13.08 6.77
N TYR A 89 -15.01 -12.37 6.55
CA TYR A 89 -14.48 -12.14 5.21
C TYR A 89 -13.51 -13.25 4.81
N LEU A 90 -13.88 -13.97 3.75
CA LEU A 90 -13.12 -15.08 3.18
C LEU A 90 -11.66 -14.73 2.87
N PHE A 91 -11.37 -13.48 2.50
CA PHE A 91 -10.03 -13.00 2.14
C PHE A 91 -9.31 -12.21 3.22
N GLN A 92 -9.85 -12.13 4.45
CA GLN A 92 -9.29 -11.37 5.58
C GLN A 92 -8.78 -9.97 5.20
N SER A 93 -9.38 -9.37 4.18
CA SER A 93 -8.98 -8.10 3.61
C SER A 93 -10.22 -7.45 3.05
N TYR A 94 -10.40 -6.18 3.38
CA TYR A 94 -11.30 -5.30 2.65
C TYR A 94 -10.55 -4.04 2.25
N GLY A 95 -10.90 -3.50 1.09
CA GLY A 95 -10.42 -2.19 0.68
C GLY A 95 -11.29 -1.11 1.31
N GLU A 96 -10.67 -0.09 1.92
CA GLU A 96 -11.41 1.14 2.23
C GLU A 96 -11.65 1.91 0.93
N PRO A 97 -12.91 2.25 0.58
CA PRO A 97 -13.16 3.06 -0.59
C PRO A 97 -12.57 4.45 -0.39
N ILE A 98 -11.67 4.85 -1.29
CA ILE A 98 -11.07 6.19 -1.28
C ILE A 98 -11.81 7.04 -2.31
N GLY A 99 -12.61 8.01 -1.82
CA GLY A 99 -13.31 8.98 -2.66
C GLY A 99 -14.84 8.82 -2.64
N LYS A 100 -15.51 9.34 -3.68
CA LYS A 100 -16.97 9.25 -3.81
C LYS A 100 -17.35 7.79 -4.05
N VAL A 101 -18.20 7.24 -3.19
CA VAL A 101 -18.76 5.89 -3.34
C VAL A 101 -19.99 5.98 -4.23
N GLU A 102 -20.00 5.16 -5.28
CA GLU A 102 -21.17 4.93 -6.11
C GLU A 102 -21.51 3.44 -6.03
N ILE A 103 -22.70 3.15 -5.53
CA ILE A 103 -23.18 1.77 -5.36
C ILE A 103 -23.86 1.40 -6.68
N THR A 104 -23.29 0.45 -7.39
CA THR A 104 -23.85 -0.09 -8.63
C THR A 104 -24.33 -1.52 -8.39
N GLU A 105 -25.48 -1.86 -8.98
CA GLU A 105 -25.94 -3.23 -9.03
C GLU A 105 -25.14 -3.98 -10.10
N LEU A 106 -24.60 -5.14 -9.74
CA LEU A 106 -23.90 -5.99 -10.69
C LEU A 106 -24.90 -6.72 -11.58
N GLU A 107 -24.64 -6.72 -12.89
CA GLU A 107 -25.39 -7.53 -13.85
C GLU A 107 -25.26 -9.03 -13.53
N ASP A 108 -26.31 -9.82 -13.81
CA ASP A 108 -26.38 -11.27 -13.54
C ASP A 108 -25.13 -12.03 -14.02
N ARG A 109 -24.61 -11.67 -15.19
CA ARG A 109 -23.40 -12.29 -15.77
C ARG A 109 -22.18 -12.06 -14.90
N SER A 110 -21.97 -10.83 -14.44
CA SER A 110 -20.86 -10.48 -13.55
C SER A 110 -21.02 -11.11 -12.16
N TRP A 111 -22.27 -11.24 -11.69
CA TRP A 111 -22.60 -11.96 -10.46
C TRP A 111 -22.17 -13.44 -10.51
N VAL A 112 -22.53 -14.15 -11.59
CA VAL A 112 -22.13 -15.54 -11.80
C VAL A 112 -20.61 -15.68 -11.93
N GLN A 113 -19.95 -14.73 -12.59
CA GLN A 113 -18.48 -14.72 -12.70
C GLN A 113 -17.78 -14.54 -11.35
N ALA A 114 -18.24 -13.59 -10.53
CA ALA A 114 -17.69 -13.36 -9.20
C ALA A 114 -17.84 -14.59 -8.31
N HIS A 115 -19.00 -15.26 -8.35
CA HIS A 115 -19.20 -16.50 -7.62
C HIS A 115 -18.29 -17.63 -8.07
N ARG A 116 -18.17 -17.85 -9.38
CA ARG A 116 -17.25 -18.88 -9.91
C ARG A 116 -15.81 -18.58 -9.52
N TYR A 117 -15.40 -17.32 -9.55
CA TYR A 117 -14.07 -16.93 -9.13
C TYR A 117 -13.80 -17.36 -7.68
N VAL A 118 -14.70 -17.03 -6.75
CA VAL A 118 -14.58 -17.43 -5.33
C VAL A 118 -14.59 -18.95 -5.16
N LEU A 119 -15.47 -19.67 -5.86
CA LEU A 119 -15.58 -21.14 -5.78
C LEU A 119 -14.30 -21.86 -6.23
N PHE A 120 -13.65 -21.38 -7.30
CA PHE A 120 -12.50 -22.06 -7.92
C PHE A 120 -11.13 -21.62 -7.38
N HIS A 121 -11.05 -20.53 -6.62
CA HIS A 121 -9.77 -19.94 -6.19
C HIS A 121 -9.61 -19.89 -4.67
N HIS A 122 -10.40 -20.66 -3.91
CA HIS A 122 -10.26 -20.74 -2.47
C HIS A 122 -10.17 -22.18 -1.95
N ASP A 123 -9.07 -22.48 -1.29
CA ASP A 123 -8.69 -23.83 -0.84
C ASP A 123 -9.73 -24.47 0.10
N SER A 124 -10.45 -23.66 0.90
CA SER A 124 -11.48 -24.18 1.81
C SER A 124 -12.79 -24.58 1.13
N ILE A 125 -12.99 -24.21 -0.14
CA ILE A 125 -14.24 -24.44 -0.89
C ILE A 125 -14.06 -25.54 -1.94
N GLU A 126 -12.81 -25.90 -2.26
CA GLU A 126 -12.44 -27.05 -3.10
C GLU A 126 -13.21 -28.36 -2.79
N PRO A 127 -13.47 -28.77 -1.52
CA PRO A 127 -14.24 -29.98 -1.24
C PRO A 127 -15.74 -29.90 -1.60
N LEU A 128 -16.30 -28.71 -1.81
CA LEU A 128 -17.70 -28.50 -2.21
C LEU A 128 -17.89 -28.50 -3.74
N CYS A 129 -16.79 -28.49 -4.50
CA CYS A 129 -16.78 -28.44 -5.97
C CYS A 129 -16.67 -29.83 -6.62
N LYS A 130 -16.84 -30.91 -5.86
CA LYS A 130 -16.94 -32.30 -6.35
C LYS A 130 -18.41 -32.71 -6.50
#